data_AF-A0A832Z511-F1
#
_entry.id   AF-A0A832Z511-F1
#
_cell.length_a   1.000
_cell.length_b   1.000
_cell.length_c   1.000
_cell.angle_alpha   90.00
_cell.angle_beta   90.00
_cell.angle_gamma   90.00
#
_symmetry.space_group_name_H-M   'P 1'
#
loop_
_entity.id
_entity.type
_entity.pdbx_description
1 polymer ?
#
loop_
_entity_poly.entity_id
_entity_poly.type
_entity_poly.pdbx_seq_one_letter_code
_entity_poly.pdbx_strand_id
1 'polypeptide(L)'
;MPPARGMGSTWETNTMHFVFTLGFHSDHIIRTLARKAVGRVERITLITAEPVVKRTEDAYKNVVSYTDKASLPTPNLVPVDVGDPPTAIEKILDALGQDKEYYADLTGGMRAVVVYTLIALILKAKTGANITLHTTSEDPQQAQEAEINLQTITTILLEGIKQTKAKIAQHLLQTGKPQTIADLAHNLKLGERTLKQHISWLRNRQF
;
A
#
# COMPACT_ATOMS: atom_id res chain seq x y z
N MET A 1 16.71 -45.22 -21.28
CA MET A 1 15.64 -44.31 -20.84
C MET A 1 16.07 -43.63 -19.56
N PRO A 2 16.29 -42.30 -19.54
CA PRO A 2 16.55 -41.57 -18.31
C PRO A 2 15.24 -41.18 -17.61
N PRO A 3 15.20 -41.07 -16.27
CA PRO A 3 13.98 -40.71 -15.54
C PRO A 3 13.70 -39.20 -15.61
N ALA A 4 12.41 -38.88 -15.60
CA ALA A 4 11.86 -37.53 -15.70
C ALA A 4 12.30 -36.64 -14.54
N ARG A 5 12.84 -35.45 -14.87
CA ARG A 5 13.05 -34.36 -13.90
C ARG A 5 11.70 -33.76 -13.55
N GLY A 6 11.25 -34.00 -12.31
CA GLY A 6 10.19 -33.20 -11.70
C GLY A 6 10.68 -31.76 -11.51
N MET A 7 10.23 -30.86 -12.37
CA MET A 7 10.27 -29.42 -12.12
C MET A 7 9.18 -29.10 -11.08
N GLY A 8 9.55 -29.14 -9.81
CA GLY A 8 8.82 -28.41 -8.77
C GLY A 8 9.04 -26.92 -9.00
N SER A 9 8.09 -26.26 -9.65
CA SER A 9 8.00 -24.80 -9.65
C SER A 9 7.46 -24.38 -8.29
N THR A 10 8.34 -23.90 -7.41
CA THR A 10 7.94 -23.18 -6.20
C THR A 10 7.37 -21.84 -6.63
N TRP A 11 6.07 -21.80 -6.87
CA TRP A 11 5.33 -20.54 -6.83
C TRP A 11 5.28 -20.16 -5.35
N GLU A 12 6.21 -19.34 -4.89
CA GLU A 12 5.96 -18.54 -3.69
C GLU A 12 4.76 -17.64 -4.02
N THR A 13 3.57 -18.08 -3.65
CA THR A 13 2.41 -17.19 -3.59
C THR A 13 2.76 -16.11 -2.60
N ASN A 14 3.15 -14.93 -3.12
CA ASN A 14 3.45 -13.77 -2.30
C ASN A 14 2.19 -13.46 -1.48
N THR A 15 2.22 -13.84 -0.20
CA THR A 15 1.13 -13.63 0.74
C THR A 15 1.12 -12.17 1.15
N MET A 16 -0.06 -11.63 1.41
CA MET A 16 -0.29 -10.22 1.64
C MET A 16 -1.03 -10.01 2.96
N HIS A 17 -0.56 -9.02 3.72
CA HIS A 17 -1.22 -8.56 4.92
C HIS A 17 -2.17 -7.41 4.55
N PHE A 18 -3.46 -7.63 4.78
CA PHE A 18 -4.47 -6.60 4.60
C PHE A 18 -4.66 -5.78 5.87
N VAL A 19 -4.59 -4.46 5.74
CA VAL A 19 -4.69 -3.51 6.85
C VAL A 19 -5.83 -2.57 6.57
N PHE A 20 -6.72 -2.38 7.53
CA PHE A 20 -7.87 -1.48 7.37
C PHE A 20 -8.03 -0.60 8.60
N THR A 21 -8.55 0.59 8.39
CA THR A 21 -9.17 1.37 9.48
C THR A 21 -10.66 1.07 9.55
N LEU A 22 -11.16 0.89 10.78
CA LEU A 22 -12.53 0.49 11.06
C LEU A 22 -13.27 1.58 11.85
N GLY A 23 -14.40 2.02 11.30
CA GLY A 23 -15.39 2.86 11.96
C GLY A 23 -16.70 2.10 12.17
N PHE A 24 -17.83 2.77 11.93
CA PHE A 24 -19.16 2.18 12.14
C PHE A 24 -19.71 1.40 10.94
N HIS A 25 -18.98 1.39 9.82
CA HIS A 25 -19.38 0.70 8.59
C HIS A 25 -18.22 -0.19 8.13
N SER A 26 -18.56 -1.40 7.69
CA SER A 26 -17.61 -2.43 7.25
C SER A 26 -17.63 -2.66 5.74
N ASP A 27 -18.53 -1.98 5.02
CA ASP A 27 -18.79 -2.22 3.59
C ASP A 27 -17.55 -2.02 2.72
N HIS A 28 -16.72 -1.00 3.01
CA HIS A 28 -15.48 -0.78 2.28
C HIS A 28 -14.51 -1.95 2.45
N ILE A 29 -14.35 -2.45 3.69
CA ILE A 29 -13.47 -3.57 4.03
C ILE A 29 -13.92 -4.84 3.29
N ILE A 30 -15.20 -5.20 3.41
CA ILE A 30 -15.76 -6.39 2.79
C ILE A 30 -15.61 -6.31 1.27
N ARG A 31 -15.91 -5.15 0.68
CA ARG A 31 -15.79 -4.93 -0.75
C ARG A 31 -14.35 -5.03 -1.24
N THR A 32 -13.38 -4.52 -0.47
CA THR A 32 -11.96 -4.60 -0.80
C THR A 32 -11.46 -6.05 -0.68
N LEU A 33 -11.81 -6.75 0.39
CA LEU A 33 -11.50 -8.17 0.55
C LEU A 33 -12.09 -8.99 -0.60
N ALA A 34 -13.37 -8.82 -0.93
CA ALA A 34 -14.03 -9.54 -2.02
C ALA A 34 -13.31 -9.35 -3.37
N ARG A 35 -12.76 -8.16 -3.63
CA ARG A 35 -12.08 -7.82 -4.88
C ARG A 35 -10.61 -8.25 -4.92
N LYS A 36 -9.90 -8.22 -3.78
CA LYS A 36 -8.43 -8.27 -3.74
C LYS A 36 -7.86 -9.44 -2.95
N ALA A 37 -8.63 -10.09 -2.08
CA ALA A 37 -8.15 -11.12 -1.15
C ALA A 37 -7.95 -12.51 -1.78
N VAL A 38 -8.37 -12.75 -3.02
CA VAL A 38 -8.45 -14.12 -3.56
C VAL A 38 -7.05 -14.78 -3.64
N GLY A 39 -6.84 -15.81 -2.83
CA GLY A 39 -5.67 -16.69 -2.84
C GLY A 39 -4.36 -16.08 -2.32
N ARG A 40 -4.40 -14.91 -1.67
CA ARG A 40 -3.19 -14.17 -1.25
C ARG A 40 -3.26 -13.53 0.14
N VAL A 41 -4.23 -13.85 0.99
CA VAL A 41 -4.31 -13.27 2.35
C VAL A 41 -3.68 -14.19 3.38
N GLU A 42 -2.69 -13.66 4.08
CA GLU A 42 -2.11 -14.30 5.26
C GLU A 42 -2.65 -13.72 6.56
N ARG A 43 -2.84 -12.41 6.61
CA ARG A 43 -3.33 -11.69 7.80
C ARG A 43 -4.26 -10.55 7.43
N ILE A 44 -5.18 -10.25 8.35
CA ILE A 44 -6.08 -9.11 8.28
C ILE A 44 -6.01 -8.37 9.61
N THR A 45 -5.63 -7.09 9.58
CA THR A 45 -5.59 -6.21 10.76
C THR A 45 -6.56 -5.06 10.58
N LEU A 46 -7.42 -4.84 11.58
CA LEU A 46 -8.41 -3.78 11.63
C LEU A 46 -8.05 -2.83 12.76
N ILE A 47 -7.79 -1.57 12.46
CA ILE A 47 -7.35 -0.57 13.43
C ILE A 47 -8.53 0.35 13.75
N THR A 48 -8.80 0.58 15.03
CA THR A 48 -9.92 1.42 15.46
C THR A 48 -9.58 2.25 16.70
N ALA A 49 -10.42 3.22 17.04
CA ALA A 49 -10.23 4.03 18.24
C ALA A 49 -10.70 3.30 19.50
N GLU A 50 -10.00 3.52 20.60
CA GLU A 50 -10.42 3.16 21.96
C GLU A 50 -11.18 4.33 22.61
N PRO A 51 -12.28 4.09 23.36
CA PRO A 51 -12.93 2.80 23.59
C PRO A 51 -13.67 2.28 22.35
N VAL A 52 -13.68 0.95 22.19
CA VAL A 52 -14.46 0.30 21.14
C VAL A 52 -15.94 0.37 21.50
N VAL A 53 -16.70 1.18 20.76
CA VAL A 53 -18.14 1.34 20.98
C VAL A 53 -18.93 0.26 20.24
N LYS A 54 -20.14 -0.04 20.71
CA LYS A 54 -21.03 -1.07 20.14
C LYS A 54 -21.15 -1.04 18.61
N ARG A 55 -21.26 0.14 18.00
CA ARG A 55 -21.34 0.26 16.53
C ARG A 55 -20.09 -0.25 15.81
N THR A 56 -18.92 -0.02 16.39
CA THR A 56 -17.65 -0.55 15.87
C THR A 56 -17.55 -2.06 16.10
N GLU A 57 -18.03 -2.56 17.24
CA GLU A 57 -18.11 -4.01 17.51
C GLU A 57 -19.02 -4.72 16.50
N ASP A 58 -20.17 -4.13 16.19
CA ASP A 58 -21.12 -4.66 15.20
C ASP A 58 -20.48 -4.67 13.81
N ALA A 59 -19.79 -3.60 13.42
CA ALA A 59 -19.03 -3.56 12.17
C ALA A 59 -17.89 -4.60 12.14
N TYR A 60 -17.18 -4.81 13.25
CA TYR A 60 -16.16 -5.85 13.38
C TYR A 60 -16.75 -7.25 13.19
N LYS A 61 -17.87 -7.56 13.86
CA LYS A 61 -18.59 -8.84 13.72
C LYS A 61 -19.04 -9.09 12.28
N ASN A 62 -19.44 -8.04 11.57
CA ASN A 62 -19.79 -8.16 10.14
C ASN A 62 -18.58 -8.56 9.29
N VAL A 63 -17.39 -7.98 9.54
CA VAL A 63 -16.16 -8.38 8.85
C VAL A 63 -15.80 -9.83 9.20
N VAL A 64 -15.85 -10.22 10.48
CA VAL A 64 -15.59 -11.60 10.91
C VAL A 64 -16.52 -12.59 10.22
N SER A 65 -17.84 -12.31 10.21
CA SER A 65 -18.81 -13.17 9.53
C SER A 65 -18.53 -13.32 8.04
N TYR A 66 -18.06 -12.25 7.39
CA TYR A 66 -17.66 -12.31 5.99
C TYR A 66 -16.39 -13.16 5.79
N THR A 67 -15.33 -12.93 6.58
CA THR A 67 -14.08 -13.68 6.45
C THR A 67 -14.28 -15.16 6.71
N ASP A 68 -15.13 -15.53 7.67
CA ASP A 68 -15.45 -16.93 7.97
C ASP A 68 -16.14 -17.60 6.77
N LYS A 69 -17.12 -16.93 6.14
CA LYS A 69 -17.81 -17.43 4.94
C LYS A 69 -16.90 -17.52 3.73
N ALA A 70 -15.93 -16.62 3.62
CA ALA A 70 -14.98 -16.55 2.53
C ALA A 70 -13.72 -17.42 2.76
N SER A 71 -13.65 -18.16 3.88
CA SER A 71 -12.47 -18.93 4.29
C SER A 71 -11.18 -18.09 4.32
N LEU A 72 -11.30 -16.83 4.74
CA LEU A 72 -10.18 -15.91 4.96
C LEU A 72 -9.75 -15.93 6.43
N PRO A 73 -8.50 -15.51 6.75
CA PRO A 73 -8.05 -15.40 8.14
C PRO A 73 -8.97 -14.50 8.97
N THR A 74 -9.21 -14.88 10.23
CA THR A 74 -9.98 -14.06 11.17
C THR A 74 -9.27 -12.72 11.40
N PRO A 75 -9.95 -11.57 11.24
CA PRO A 75 -9.35 -10.27 11.43
C PRO A 75 -8.96 -10.00 12.89
N ASN A 76 -7.75 -9.47 13.09
CA ASN A 76 -7.30 -8.96 14.38
C ASN A 76 -7.76 -7.51 14.57
N LEU A 77 -8.53 -7.22 15.61
CA LEU A 77 -8.96 -5.86 15.95
C LEU A 77 -7.95 -5.20 16.91
N VAL A 78 -7.40 -4.06 16.48
CA VAL A 78 -6.38 -3.30 17.20
C VAL A 78 -6.98 -1.95 17.63
N PRO A 79 -7.50 -1.84 18.85
CA PRO A 79 -7.93 -0.55 19.40
C PRO A 79 -6.71 0.31 19.76
N VAL A 80 -6.75 1.60 19.45
CA VAL A 80 -5.70 2.56 19.79
C VAL A 80 -6.26 3.79 20.50
N ASP A 81 -5.53 4.29 21.50
CA ASP A 81 -5.88 5.54 22.16
C ASP A 81 -5.53 6.73 21.27
N VAL A 82 -6.54 7.46 20.82
CA VAL A 82 -6.32 8.65 19.97
C VAL A 82 -5.80 9.86 20.76
N GLY A 83 -5.87 9.81 22.09
CA GLY A 83 -5.28 10.80 22.99
C GLY A 83 -3.77 10.66 23.16
N ASP A 84 -3.18 9.51 22.80
CA ASP A 84 -1.75 9.24 22.89
C ASP A 84 -1.18 8.76 21.53
N PRO A 85 -0.90 9.71 20.60
CA PRO A 85 -0.46 9.37 19.25
C PRO A 85 0.82 8.52 19.18
N PRO A 86 1.89 8.78 19.96
CA PRO A 86 3.09 7.94 19.95
C PRO A 86 2.78 6.46 20.25
N THR A 87 2.06 6.20 21.34
CA THR A 87 1.69 4.83 21.76
C THR A 87 0.74 4.19 20.74
N ALA A 88 -0.20 4.95 20.18
CA ALA A 88 -1.07 4.46 19.11
C ALA A 88 -0.28 4.01 17.88
N ILE A 89 0.70 4.80 17.42
CA ILE A 89 1.54 4.49 16.27
C ILE A 89 2.41 3.25 16.54
N GLU A 90 3.00 3.14 17.74
CA GLU A 90 3.79 1.97 18.16
C GLU A 90 2.93 0.70 18.14
N LYS A 91 1.74 0.74 18.73
CA LYS A 91 0.79 -0.39 18.74
C LYS A 91 0.37 -0.81 17.33
N ILE A 92 0.21 0.14 16.42
CA ILE A 92 -0.08 -0.17 15.00
C ILE A 92 1.13 -0.83 14.35
N LEU A 93 2.35 -0.30 14.54
CA LEU A 93 3.58 -0.89 14.00
C LEU A 93 3.78 -2.33 14.47
N ASP A 94 3.53 -2.62 15.74
CA ASP A 94 3.58 -3.98 16.28
C ASP A 94 2.56 -4.90 15.61
N ALA A 95 1.34 -4.41 15.40
CA ALA A 95 0.30 -5.17 14.70
C ALA A 95 0.60 -5.41 13.21
N LEU A 96 1.32 -4.49 12.56
CA LEU A 96 1.82 -4.69 11.19
C LEU A 96 2.83 -5.85 11.13
N GLY A 97 3.60 -6.10 12.18
CA GLY A 97 4.53 -7.22 12.25
C GLY A 97 5.69 -7.10 11.26
N GLN A 98 6.13 -8.24 10.70
CA GLN A 98 7.32 -8.32 9.82
C GLN A 98 7.02 -8.76 8.39
N ASP A 99 5.77 -8.66 7.94
CA ASP A 99 5.40 -9.01 6.56
C ASP A 99 6.12 -8.10 5.56
N LYS A 100 6.24 -8.58 4.32
CA LYS A 100 6.88 -7.84 3.23
C LYS A 100 5.89 -7.12 2.31
N GLU A 101 4.66 -7.63 2.22
CA GLU A 101 3.64 -7.13 1.29
C GLU A 101 2.38 -6.73 2.07
N TYR A 102 1.94 -5.49 1.87
CA TYR A 102 0.76 -4.95 2.52
C TYR A 102 -0.20 -4.34 1.51
N TYR A 103 -1.49 -4.55 1.75
CA TYR A 103 -2.56 -3.79 1.13
C TYR A 103 -3.32 -3.06 2.24
N ALA A 104 -3.15 -1.75 2.30
CA ALA A 104 -3.78 -0.92 3.31
C ALA A 104 -4.94 -0.13 2.71
N ASP A 105 -6.15 -0.28 3.24
CA ASP A 105 -7.31 0.52 2.83
C ASP A 105 -7.73 1.45 3.98
N LEU A 106 -7.52 2.74 3.76
CA LEU A 106 -7.79 3.80 4.74
C LEU A 106 -9.02 4.63 4.40
N THR A 107 -9.96 4.07 3.62
CA THR A 107 -11.16 4.78 3.14
C THR A 107 -12.08 5.23 4.28
N GLY A 108 -12.15 4.47 5.38
CA GLY A 108 -13.11 4.71 6.46
C GLY A 108 -12.48 4.77 7.85
N GLY A 109 -13.30 5.06 8.86
CA GLY A 109 -12.87 5.14 10.26
C GLY A 109 -12.57 6.57 10.72
N MET A 110 -12.14 6.68 11.98
CA MET A 110 -11.83 7.99 12.57
C MET A 110 -10.56 8.57 11.92
N ARG A 111 -10.60 9.86 11.55
CA ARG A 111 -9.47 10.53 10.88
C ARG A 111 -8.16 10.45 11.66
N ALA A 112 -8.20 10.56 12.99
CA ALA A 112 -7.01 10.39 13.83
C ALA A 112 -6.37 9.01 13.63
N VAL A 113 -7.20 7.95 13.67
CA VAL A 113 -6.76 6.57 13.43
C VAL A 113 -6.21 6.39 12.02
N VAL A 114 -6.85 6.97 11.01
CA VAL A 114 -6.35 6.99 9.62
C VAL A 114 -4.95 7.62 9.53
N VAL A 115 -4.75 8.78 10.17
CA VAL A 115 -3.46 9.47 10.18
C VAL A 115 -2.39 8.64 10.89
N TYR A 116 -2.68 8.06 12.06
CA TYR A 116 -1.71 7.25 12.79
C TYR A 116 -1.35 5.97 12.03
N THR A 117 -2.34 5.36 11.37
CA THR A 117 -2.13 4.19 10.52
C THR A 117 -1.26 4.54 9.31
N LEU A 118 -1.52 5.68 8.65
CA LEU A 118 -0.70 6.15 7.54
C LEU A 118 0.76 6.40 7.97
N ILE A 119 0.97 7.02 9.14
CA ILE A 119 2.32 7.24 9.68
C ILE A 119 3.03 5.90 9.94
N ALA A 120 2.35 4.95 10.59
CA ALA A 120 2.90 3.61 10.84
C ALA A 120 3.26 2.89 9.52
N LEU A 121 2.40 2.97 8.50
CA LEU A 121 2.66 2.39 7.18
C LEU A 121 3.86 3.06 6.49
N ILE A 122 3.98 4.39 6.54
CA ILE A 122 5.14 5.10 6.00
C ILE A 122 6.41 4.63 6.70
N LEU A 123 6.41 4.56 8.03
CA LEU A 123 7.54 4.06 8.82
C LEU A 123 7.89 2.61 8.44
N LYS A 124 6.88 1.76 8.27
CA LYS A 124 7.05 0.37 7.85
C LYS A 124 7.64 0.25 6.43
N ALA A 125 7.21 1.09 5.49
CA ALA A 125 7.80 1.14 4.15
C ALA A 125 9.30 1.49 4.19
N LYS A 126 9.77 2.27 5.18
CA LYS A 126 11.22 2.55 5.36
C LYS A 126 12.03 1.29 5.69
N THR A 127 11.41 0.24 6.22
CA THR A 127 12.09 -1.04 6.50
C THR A 127 12.13 -1.96 5.28
N GLY A 128 11.69 -1.49 4.10
CA GLY A 128 11.70 -2.25 2.85
C GLY A 128 10.42 -3.03 2.56
N ALA A 129 9.34 -2.80 3.33
CA ALA A 129 8.02 -3.36 3.04
C ALA A 129 7.41 -2.70 1.80
N ASN A 130 6.84 -3.51 0.90
CA ASN A 130 6.05 -3.04 -0.22
C ASN A 130 4.60 -2.84 0.25
N ILE A 131 4.12 -1.61 0.17
CA ILE A 131 2.81 -1.23 0.70
C ILE A 131 2.01 -0.52 -0.38
N THR A 132 0.85 -1.08 -0.71
CA THR A 132 -0.16 -0.43 -1.55
C THR A 132 -1.21 0.19 -0.63
N LEU A 133 -1.34 1.51 -0.69
CA LEU A 133 -2.37 2.27 0.00
C LEU A 133 -3.57 2.47 -0.93
N HIS A 134 -4.76 2.15 -0.47
CA HIS A 134 -6.03 2.37 -1.16
C HIS A 134 -6.90 3.35 -0.36
N THR A 135 -7.57 4.23 -1.09
CA THR A 135 -8.62 5.10 -0.55
C THR A 135 -9.68 5.35 -1.62
N THR A 136 -10.93 5.53 -1.19
CA THR A 136 -12.02 5.96 -2.07
C THR A 136 -12.53 7.33 -1.62
N SER A 137 -12.98 8.18 -2.55
CA SER A 137 -13.73 9.39 -2.21
C SER A 137 -15.08 9.05 -1.57
N GLU A 138 -15.54 9.89 -0.65
CA GLU A 138 -16.84 9.73 0.02
C GLU A 138 -18.02 10.14 -0.88
N ASP A 139 -17.77 10.76 -2.05
CA ASP A 139 -18.83 11.18 -2.98
C ASP A 139 -19.45 9.96 -3.69
N PRO A 140 -20.71 9.61 -3.40
CA PRO A 140 -21.37 8.45 -3.99
C PRO A 140 -21.62 8.60 -5.50
N GLN A 141 -21.65 9.83 -6.03
CA GLN A 141 -21.89 10.11 -7.44
C GLN A 141 -20.59 10.10 -8.26
N GLN A 142 -19.43 10.28 -7.60
CA GLN A 142 -18.10 10.31 -8.21
C GLN A 142 -17.08 9.58 -7.34
N ALA A 143 -17.35 8.31 -7.03
CA ALA A 143 -16.42 7.47 -6.29
C ALA A 143 -15.12 7.31 -7.10
N GLN A 144 -14.08 8.04 -6.70
CA GLN A 144 -12.74 7.93 -7.25
C GLN A 144 -11.92 7.05 -6.32
N GLU A 145 -11.43 5.93 -6.86
CA GLU A 145 -10.48 5.06 -6.17
C GLU A 145 -9.06 5.54 -6.49
N ALA A 146 -8.21 5.63 -5.46
CA ALA A 146 -6.80 5.91 -5.60
C ALA A 146 -5.99 4.79 -4.97
N GLU A 147 -5.04 4.24 -5.72
CA GLU A 147 -4.02 3.32 -5.21
C GLU A 147 -2.65 4.01 -5.28
N ILE A 148 -1.93 4.00 -4.17
CA ILE A 148 -0.63 4.65 -4.03
C ILE A 148 0.38 3.64 -3.51
N ASN A 149 1.45 3.40 -4.25
CA ASN A 149 2.58 2.63 -3.74
C ASN A 149 3.44 3.50 -2.82
N LEU A 150 3.51 3.15 -1.52
CA LEU A 150 4.25 3.95 -0.55
C LEU A 150 5.76 3.93 -0.77
N GLN A 151 6.31 2.94 -1.47
CA GLN A 151 7.74 2.89 -1.80
C GLN A 151 8.16 4.06 -2.70
N THR A 152 7.27 4.50 -3.59
CA THR A 152 7.49 5.69 -4.43
C THR A 152 7.51 6.94 -3.56
N ILE A 153 6.57 7.07 -2.62
CA ILE A 153 6.52 8.20 -1.68
C ILE A 153 7.77 8.24 -0.78
N THR A 154 8.14 7.12 -0.15
CA THR A 154 9.31 7.08 0.73
C THR A 154 10.60 7.39 -0.03
N THR A 155 10.73 6.92 -1.28
CA THR A 155 11.85 7.30 -2.14
C THR A 155 11.92 8.83 -2.34
N ILE A 156 10.79 9.48 -2.67
CA ILE A 156 10.74 10.94 -2.86
C ILE A 156 11.10 11.66 -1.57
N LEU A 157 10.49 11.27 -0.45
CA LEU A 157 10.63 11.96 0.83
C LEU A 157 12.03 11.82 1.42
N LEU A 158 12.70 10.67 1.24
CA LEU A 158 13.96 10.35 1.92
C LEU A 158 15.18 10.55 1.04
N GLU A 159 15.14 10.06 -0.20
CA GLU A 159 16.29 10.15 -1.11
C GLU A 159 16.30 11.50 -1.85
N GLY A 160 15.13 12.13 -1.95
CA GLY A 160 14.89 13.21 -2.89
C GLY A 160 15.01 12.72 -4.33
N ILE A 161 14.38 13.43 -5.27
CA ILE A 161 14.68 13.19 -6.68
C ILE A 161 15.95 13.99 -6.99
N LYS A 162 17.10 13.32 -7.15
CA LYS A 162 18.35 13.98 -7.61
C LYS A 162 18.03 14.91 -8.77
N GLN A 163 18.57 16.14 -8.77
CA GLN A 163 18.20 17.19 -9.74
C GLN A 163 18.22 16.70 -11.19
N THR A 164 19.17 15.84 -11.57
CA THR A 164 19.24 15.28 -12.93
C THR A 164 18.01 14.42 -13.27
N LYS A 165 17.53 13.60 -12.35
CA LYS A 165 16.31 12.77 -12.52
C LYS A 165 15.06 13.64 -12.56
N ALA A 166 15.00 14.67 -11.71
CA ALA A 166 13.88 15.62 -11.68
C ALA A 166 13.81 16.42 -12.99
N LYS A 167 14.95 16.87 -13.52
CA LYS A 167 15.05 17.53 -14.83
C LYS A 167 14.60 16.62 -15.98
N ILE A 168 15.00 15.35 -15.96
CA ILE A 168 14.54 14.36 -16.95
C ILE A 168 13.01 14.20 -16.88
N ALA A 169 12.45 13.96 -15.69
CA ALA A 169 11.01 13.78 -15.51
C ALA A 169 10.23 15.04 -15.90
N GLN A 170 10.69 16.23 -15.47
CA GLN A 170 10.07 17.50 -15.81
C GLN A 170 10.10 17.77 -17.32
N HIS A 171 11.21 17.48 -18.01
CA HIS A 171 11.31 17.64 -19.46
C HIS A 171 10.32 16.73 -20.21
N LEU A 172 10.17 15.47 -19.76
CA LEU A 172 9.24 14.52 -20.35
C LEU A 172 7.78 14.94 -20.13
N LEU A 173 7.44 15.41 -18.92
CA LEU A 173 6.10 15.91 -18.59
C LEU A 173 5.74 17.18 -19.38
N GLN A 174 6.70 18.10 -19.57
CA GLN A 174 6.48 19.35 -20.29
C GLN A 174 6.34 19.17 -21.81
N THR A 175 7.07 18.21 -22.38
CA THR A 175 7.02 17.97 -23.83
C THR A 175 5.81 17.12 -24.23
N GLY A 176 5.32 16.24 -23.34
CA GLY A 176 4.12 15.43 -23.55
C GLY A 176 4.18 14.49 -24.76
N LYS A 177 5.37 14.28 -25.32
CA LYS A 177 5.60 13.49 -26.54
C LYS A 177 6.65 12.42 -26.29
N PRO A 178 6.48 11.20 -26.85
CA PRO A 178 7.52 10.20 -26.85
C PRO A 178 8.79 10.76 -27.51
N GLN A 179 9.92 10.68 -26.82
CA GLN A 179 11.24 11.08 -27.34
C GLN A 179 12.17 9.87 -27.35
N THR A 180 13.09 9.82 -28.31
CA THR A 180 14.13 8.79 -28.30
C THR A 180 15.18 9.11 -27.23
N ILE A 181 15.92 8.08 -26.80
CA ILE A 181 17.04 8.26 -25.86
C ILE A 181 18.08 9.24 -26.42
N ALA A 182 18.31 9.23 -27.73
CA ALA A 182 19.29 10.10 -28.38
C ALA A 182 18.85 11.58 -28.34
N ASP A 183 17.58 11.86 -28.66
CA ASP A 183 17.03 13.22 -28.63
C ASP A 183 17.04 13.80 -27.22
N LEU A 184 16.62 12.98 -26.24
CA LEU A 184 16.57 13.38 -24.85
C LEU A 184 17.99 13.58 -24.26
N ALA A 185 18.97 12.77 -24.68
CA ALA A 185 20.37 12.92 -24.31
C ALA A 185 20.96 14.24 -24.84
N HIS A 186 20.67 14.57 -26.10
CA HIS A 186 21.06 15.83 -26.71
C HIS A 186 20.43 17.04 -25.98
N ASN A 187 19.12 17.01 -25.76
CA ASN A 187 18.38 18.12 -25.13
C ASN A 187 18.80 18.39 -23.69
N LEU A 188 19.10 17.33 -22.92
CA LEU A 188 19.49 17.43 -21.51
C LEU A 188 20.99 17.51 -21.30
N LYS A 189 21.80 17.47 -22.37
CA LYS A 189 23.27 17.44 -22.33
C LYS A 189 23.80 16.33 -21.42
N LEU A 190 23.22 15.14 -21.53
CA LEU A 190 23.61 13.94 -20.78
C LEU A 190 24.10 12.86 -21.74
N GLY A 191 25.06 12.03 -21.31
CA GLY A 191 25.45 10.85 -22.09
C GLY A 191 24.31 9.82 -22.14
N GLU A 192 24.11 9.16 -23.30
CA GLU A 192 23.03 8.18 -23.48
C GLU A 192 23.06 7.05 -22.44
N ARG A 193 24.25 6.59 -22.04
CA ARG A 193 24.40 5.55 -21.00
C ARG A 193 23.87 6.03 -19.65
N THR A 194 24.21 7.25 -19.26
CA THR A 194 23.75 7.88 -18.01
C THR A 194 22.24 8.10 -18.06
N LEU A 195 21.71 8.52 -19.20
CA LEU A 195 20.28 8.72 -19.40
C LEU A 195 19.51 7.40 -19.31
N LYS A 196 19.97 6.32 -19.97
CA LYS A 196 19.37 4.98 -19.87
C LYS A 196 19.34 4.49 -18.42
N GLN A 197 20.42 4.71 -17.66
CA GLN A 197 20.47 4.36 -16.23
C GLN A 197 19.44 5.16 -15.41
N HIS A 198 19.31 6.47 -15.66
CA HIS A 198 18.33 7.30 -14.96
C HIS A 198 16.88 6.95 -15.31
N ILE A 199 16.58 6.69 -16.58
CA ILE A 199 15.25 6.28 -17.03
C ILE A 199 14.89 4.89 -16.49
N SER A 200 15.83 3.95 -16.51
CA SER A 200 15.61 2.63 -15.91
C SER A 200 15.28 2.75 -14.42
N TRP A 201 15.92 3.68 -13.70
CA TRP A 201 15.63 3.93 -12.29
C TRP A 201 14.23 4.54 -12.10
N LEU A 202 13.80 5.48 -12.95
CA LEU A 202 12.48 6.11 -12.90
C LEU A 202 11.37 5.08 -13.18
N ARG A 203 11.54 4.30 -14.26
CA ARG A 203 10.60 3.26 -14.66
C ARG A 203 10.41 2.19 -13.58
N ASN A 204 11.49 1.75 -12.94
CA ASN A 204 11.44 0.73 -11.89
C ASN A 204 10.72 1.23 -10.61
N ARG A 205 10.48 2.53 -10.48
CA ARG A 205 9.79 3.16 -9.34
C ARG A 205 8.45 3.82 -9.74
N GLN A 206 7.96 3.52 -10.94
CA GLN A 206 6.70 4.04 -11.50
C GLN A 206 6.60 5.58 -11.56
N PHE A 207 7.69 6.24 -11.96
CA PHE A 207 7.69 7.66 -12.37
C PHE A 207 7.52 7.83 -13.87
#